data_AF-A0A7X8AMT3-F1
#
_entry.id   AF-A0A7X8AMT3-F1
#
_cell.length_a   1.000
_cell.length_b   1.000
_cell.length_c   1.000
_cell.angle_alpha   90.00
_cell.angle_beta   90.00
_cell.angle_gamma   90.00
#
_symmetry.space_group_name_H-M   'P 1'
#
loop_
_entity.id
_entity.type
_entity.pdbx_description
1 polymer ?
#
loop_
_entity_poly.entity_id
_entity_poly.type
_entity_poly.pdbx_seq_one_letter_code
_entity_poly.pdbx_strand_id
1 'polypeptide(L)'
;MANSIHSAITGRAAECIRTTGRWMAGAAWVVMLVAGGTATRAFGQGGSQPVMSPSQQTDRQVVMLGRESRVPWQHLIDPDRAADAVYVDLAGGGQIVAYIQGGLACPGPAWLLGRMEAARGRSKRPGDPSAVTEHQLAVDAWGCVRWTEGPELLTRLADPALPPVDRLDLVNRIGAVGMDAVPVLIAHLGDERPVLWETKLREYGQAPGTPCPAAASDPVAGTVAQPLGQTCENLLYAIITPRGYRSPFEAGAHPPRVGRMFRVADWPAWWGRNHARTLDDVRAALRPVIDRYWQSNGEEQVVR
;
A
#
# COMPACT_ATOMS: atom_id res chain seq x y z
N MET A 1 34.49 50.49 18.30
CA MET A 1 34.10 49.49 17.28
C MET A 1 33.06 48.57 17.90
N ALA A 2 31.97 48.34 17.15
CA ALA A 2 30.91 47.34 17.34
C ALA A 2 30.18 47.31 18.69
N ASN A 3 29.02 47.99 18.75
CA ASN A 3 27.77 47.48 19.36
C ASN A 3 26.69 48.57 19.26
N SER A 4 26.34 48.90 18.02
CA SER A 4 25.12 49.62 17.66
C SER A 4 24.36 48.71 16.70
N ILE A 5 23.02 48.73 16.73
CA ILE A 5 22.08 47.90 15.93
C ILE A 5 21.62 46.58 16.59
N HIS A 6 21.26 46.59 17.88
CA HIS A 6 20.34 45.54 18.41
C HIS A 6 19.15 46.08 19.23
N SER A 7 19.14 47.38 19.55
CA SER A 7 18.06 48.02 20.31
C SER A 7 16.98 48.70 19.43
N ALA A 8 17.00 48.48 18.10
CA ALA A 8 16.02 49.08 17.17
C ALA A 8 15.05 48.06 16.54
N ILE A 9 15.12 46.78 16.90
CA ILE A 9 14.25 45.70 16.38
C ILE A 9 13.24 45.22 17.45
N THR A 10 13.30 45.76 18.67
CA THR A 10 12.39 45.43 19.78
C THR A 10 11.15 46.32 19.87
N GLY A 11 10.94 47.25 18.93
CA GLY A 11 9.84 48.24 19.01
C GLY A 11 8.80 48.23 17.89
N ARG A 12 8.84 47.29 16.93
CA ARG A 12 7.90 47.24 15.78
C ARG A 12 7.32 45.86 15.44
N ALA A 13 7.47 44.87 16.33
CA ALA A 13 6.90 43.53 16.13
C ALA A 13 5.62 43.26 16.94
N ALA A 14 5.12 44.22 17.72
CA ALA A 14 3.94 44.03 18.57
C ALA A 14 2.60 44.40 17.90
N GLU A 15 2.59 44.93 16.67
CA GLU A 15 1.35 45.46 16.08
C GLU A 15 1.29 45.25 14.56
N CYS A 16 1.43 44.00 14.13
CA CYS A 16 1.03 43.55 12.78
C CYS A 16 0.76 42.03 12.71
N ILE A 17 0.12 41.45 13.75
CA ILE A 17 -0.37 40.05 13.75
C ILE A 17 -1.92 39.99 13.66
N ARG A 18 -2.57 41.13 13.42
CA ARG A 18 -3.98 41.15 12.99
C ARG A 18 -4.05 41.68 11.56
N THR A 19 -4.57 40.82 10.68
CA THR A 19 -4.99 41.01 9.29
C THR A 19 -3.97 40.69 8.18
N THR A 20 -4.34 39.64 7.41
CA THR A 20 -3.99 39.31 6.02
C THR A 20 -2.54 38.92 5.67
N GLY A 21 -2.33 37.65 5.28
CA GLY A 21 -1.12 37.25 4.55
C GLY A 21 -0.91 35.75 4.37
N ARG A 22 -1.61 35.19 3.38
CA ARG A 22 -1.32 33.93 2.66
C ARG A 22 0.11 33.40 2.82
N TRP A 23 0.22 32.12 3.20
CA TRP A 23 1.16 31.20 2.55
C TRP A 23 0.33 30.13 1.84
N MET A 24 0.38 30.19 0.51
CA MET A 24 -0.01 29.09 -0.36
C MET A 24 1.01 27.95 -0.25
N ALA A 25 0.53 26.76 -0.61
CA ALA A 25 1.28 25.64 -1.18
C ALA A 25 2.11 24.75 -0.24
N GLY A 26 1.71 23.49 -0.20
CA GLY A 26 2.64 22.36 -0.24
C GLY A 26 3.40 22.06 1.04
N ALA A 27 2.84 21.24 1.92
CA ALA A 27 3.61 20.28 2.68
C ALA A 27 2.69 19.16 3.19
N ALA A 28 3.10 17.95 2.88
CA ALA A 28 2.46 16.68 3.18
C ALA A 28 1.92 16.57 4.60
N TRP A 29 0.62 16.28 4.71
CA TRP A 29 0.08 15.55 5.85
C TRP A 29 0.54 14.10 5.72
N VAL A 30 1.76 13.80 6.17
CA VAL A 30 2.11 12.44 6.59
C VAL A 30 2.08 12.40 8.10
N VAL A 31 1.48 11.31 8.60
CA VAL A 31 1.12 10.98 9.99
C VAL A 31 -0.31 11.40 10.38
N MET A 32 -1.30 10.62 9.92
CA MET A 32 -2.30 10.10 10.84
C MET A 32 -1.97 8.64 11.16
N LEU A 33 -0.95 8.48 12.01
CA LEU A 33 -0.98 7.45 13.04
C LEU A 33 -2.22 7.75 13.89
N VAL A 34 -3.28 6.95 13.73
CA VAL A 34 -4.11 6.65 14.89
C VAL A 34 -3.91 5.18 15.22
N ALA A 35 -3.14 4.97 16.28
CA ALA A 35 -3.21 3.74 17.06
C ALA A 35 -4.64 3.61 17.60
N GLY A 36 -5.42 2.70 17.02
CA GLY A 36 -6.61 2.13 17.65
C GLY A 36 -6.20 0.83 18.32
N GLY A 37 -5.72 0.89 19.56
CA GLY A 37 -5.46 -0.29 20.36
C GLY A 37 -6.77 -0.85 20.90
N THR A 38 -7.18 -2.02 20.41
CA THR A 38 -7.78 -3.09 21.20
C THR A 38 -7.44 -4.44 20.56
N ALA A 39 -6.89 -5.33 21.38
CA ALA A 39 -6.48 -6.71 21.08
C ALA A 39 -5.21 -6.88 20.22
N THR A 40 -4.06 -6.72 20.89
CA THR A 40 -2.90 -7.59 20.67
C THR A 40 -3.37 -9.05 20.74
N ARG A 41 -3.60 -9.68 19.58
CA ARG A 41 -3.38 -11.12 19.44
C ARG A 41 -2.03 -11.30 18.77
N ALA A 42 -1.07 -11.69 19.59
CA ALA A 42 0.15 -12.32 19.14
C ALA A 42 -0.21 -13.58 18.33
N PHE A 43 0.08 -13.51 17.03
CA PHE A 43 0.44 -14.62 16.16
C PHE A 43 1.56 -14.01 15.32
N GLY A 44 2.78 -14.49 15.22
CA GLY A 44 3.46 -15.68 15.67
C GLY A 44 4.78 -15.62 14.88
N GLN A 45 5.90 -15.85 15.55
CA GLN A 45 7.24 -15.80 14.96
C GLN A 45 7.38 -16.68 13.70
N GLY A 46 8.15 -16.19 12.74
CA GLY A 46 8.63 -16.91 11.55
C GLY A 46 8.97 -15.88 10.48
N GLY A 47 10.19 -15.38 10.39
CA GLY A 47 11.23 -16.08 9.64
C GLY A 47 11.03 -15.79 8.16
N SER A 48 11.75 -14.78 7.64
CA SER A 48 11.98 -14.46 6.22
C SER A 48 11.13 -15.23 5.20
N GLN A 49 10.09 -14.58 4.65
CA GLN A 49 9.54 -14.98 3.37
C GLN A 49 9.37 -13.76 2.45
N PRO A 50 9.79 -13.85 1.17
CA PRO A 50 9.42 -12.89 0.15
C PRO A 50 7.92 -13.02 -0.14
N VAL A 51 7.36 -12.03 -0.87
CA VAL A 51 6.08 -12.08 -1.60
C VAL A 51 5.49 -13.50 -1.62
N MET A 52 4.39 -13.73 -0.87
CA MET A 52 3.78 -15.06 -0.66
C MET A 52 3.93 -15.95 -1.90
N SER A 53 4.52 -17.14 -1.74
CA SER A 53 4.74 -18.04 -2.87
C SER A 53 3.39 -18.48 -3.47
N PRO A 54 3.32 -18.84 -4.76
CA PRO A 54 2.10 -19.36 -5.37
C PRO A 54 1.40 -20.45 -4.55
N SER A 55 2.19 -21.30 -3.88
CA SER A 55 1.70 -22.37 -3.00
C SER A 55 0.97 -21.91 -1.73
N GLN A 56 1.16 -20.67 -1.31
CA GLN A 56 0.50 -20.08 -0.14
C GLN A 56 -0.82 -19.38 -0.50
N GLN A 57 -1.16 -19.34 -1.80
CA GLN A 57 -2.28 -18.55 -2.33
C GLN A 57 -3.31 -19.38 -3.10
N THR A 58 -3.24 -20.72 -3.02
CA THR A 58 -4.19 -21.62 -3.70
C THR A 58 -5.64 -21.23 -3.39
N ASP A 59 -6.49 -21.26 -4.42
CA ASP A 59 -7.91 -20.90 -4.39
C ASP A 59 -8.22 -19.43 -4.06
N ARG A 60 -7.21 -18.56 -3.96
CA ARG A 60 -7.38 -17.11 -3.78
C ARG A 60 -7.24 -16.36 -5.09
N GLN A 61 -7.93 -15.23 -5.16
CA GLN A 61 -7.67 -14.25 -6.20
C GLN A 61 -6.40 -13.46 -5.84
N VAL A 62 -5.52 -13.31 -6.82
CA VAL A 62 -4.18 -12.74 -6.62
C VAL A 62 -3.86 -11.76 -7.74
N VAL A 63 -3.03 -10.77 -7.44
CA VAL A 63 -2.38 -9.93 -8.45
C VAL A 63 -0.90 -10.28 -8.45
N MET A 64 -0.42 -10.78 -9.58
CA MET A 64 0.98 -11.13 -9.79
C MET A 64 1.63 -10.19 -10.81
N LEU A 65 2.94 -9.98 -10.67
CA LEU A 65 3.75 -9.24 -11.63
C LEU A 65 4.73 -10.19 -12.29
N GLY A 66 4.86 -10.11 -13.61
CA GLY A 66 5.82 -10.93 -14.34
C GLY A 66 5.99 -10.51 -15.78
N ARG A 67 6.78 -11.28 -16.52
CA ARG A 67 6.98 -11.11 -17.97
C ARG A 67 6.84 -12.46 -18.64
N GLU A 68 6.41 -12.47 -19.89
CA GLU A 68 6.44 -13.69 -20.68
C GLU A 68 7.85 -14.27 -20.72
N SER A 69 7.96 -15.56 -20.38
CA SER A 69 9.22 -16.27 -20.35
C SER A 69 9.58 -16.76 -21.75
N ARG A 70 10.87 -16.68 -22.07
CA ARG A 70 11.42 -17.23 -23.30
C ARG A 70 11.85 -18.70 -23.17
N VAL A 71 11.95 -19.19 -21.93
CA VAL A 71 12.42 -20.55 -21.65
C VAL A 71 11.47 -21.17 -20.63
N PRO A 72 10.68 -22.18 -21.00
CA PRO A 72 9.75 -22.84 -20.07
C PRO A 72 10.50 -23.82 -19.15
N TRP A 73 10.30 -23.67 -17.84
CA TRP A 73 10.86 -24.52 -16.79
C TRP A 73 9.79 -25.29 -15.99
N GLN A 74 8.51 -24.87 -16.01
CA GLN A 74 7.45 -25.59 -15.29
C GLN A 74 7.17 -26.99 -15.88
N HIS A 75 6.86 -27.95 -15.01
CA HIS A 75 6.72 -29.35 -15.37
C HIS A 75 5.30 -29.72 -15.81
N LEU A 76 4.27 -29.02 -15.35
CA LEU A 76 2.88 -29.36 -15.57
C LEU A 76 2.12 -28.21 -16.24
N ILE A 77 1.34 -28.55 -17.25
CA ILE A 77 0.27 -27.71 -17.82
C ILE A 77 -1.00 -28.54 -17.84
N ASP A 78 -2.13 -27.88 -17.75
CA ASP A 78 -3.44 -28.44 -18.02
C ASP A 78 -3.55 -28.66 -19.54
N PRO A 79 -3.65 -29.92 -20.00
CA PRO A 79 -3.70 -30.22 -21.43
C PRO A 79 -4.94 -29.61 -22.10
N ASP A 80 -6.05 -29.46 -21.38
CA ASP A 80 -7.30 -28.92 -21.94
C ASP A 80 -7.19 -27.41 -22.22
N ARG A 81 -6.20 -26.75 -21.61
CA ARG A 81 -5.94 -25.31 -21.73
C ARG A 81 -4.56 -25.01 -22.32
N ALA A 82 -3.90 -26.02 -22.89
CA ALA A 82 -2.54 -25.90 -23.39
C ALA A 82 -2.38 -24.81 -24.48
N ALA A 83 -3.43 -24.55 -25.26
CA ALA A 83 -3.44 -23.50 -26.28
C ALA A 83 -3.35 -22.07 -25.69
N ASP A 84 -3.80 -21.89 -24.45
CA ASP A 84 -3.80 -20.60 -23.74
C ASP A 84 -2.63 -20.50 -22.73
N ALA A 85 -1.79 -21.53 -22.63
CA ALA A 85 -0.72 -21.58 -21.64
C ALA A 85 0.41 -20.60 -22.00
N VAL A 86 0.66 -19.64 -21.12
CA VAL A 86 1.77 -18.69 -21.18
C VAL A 86 2.68 -18.92 -19.98
N TYR A 87 3.98 -19.13 -20.23
CA TYR A 87 4.97 -19.20 -19.16
C TYR A 87 5.37 -17.79 -18.76
N VAL A 88 5.35 -17.49 -17.46
CA VAL A 88 5.59 -16.14 -16.94
C VAL A 88 6.68 -16.19 -15.88
N ASP A 89 7.78 -15.47 -16.11
CA ASP A 89 8.81 -15.24 -15.09
C ASP A 89 8.30 -14.17 -14.11
N LEU A 90 8.18 -14.54 -12.83
CA LEU A 90 7.63 -13.66 -11.80
C LEU A 90 8.67 -12.65 -11.30
N ALA A 91 8.24 -11.43 -10.97
CA ALA A 91 9.13 -10.37 -10.49
C ALA A 91 9.83 -10.72 -9.16
N GLY A 92 9.22 -11.55 -8.31
CA GLY A 92 9.80 -12.08 -7.07
C GLY A 92 10.68 -13.32 -7.26
N GLY A 93 10.92 -13.73 -8.51
CA GLY A 93 11.60 -14.97 -8.85
C GLY A 93 10.65 -16.15 -9.05
N GLY A 94 11.15 -17.18 -9.72
CA GLY A 94 10.36 -18.34 -10.14
C GLY A 94 9.58 -18.10 -11.43
N GLN A 95 8.85 -19.15 -11.84
CA GLN A 95 8.05 -19.16 -13.05
C GLN A 95 6.69 -19.80 -12.77
N ILE A 96 5.65 -19.30 -13.42
CA ILE A 96 4.30 -19.83 -13.37
C ILE A 96 3.73 -20.01 -14.78
N VAL A 97 2.90 -21.02 -14.99
CA VAL A 97 2.02 -21.11 -16.16
C VAL A 97 0.75 -20.32 -15.86
N ALA A 98 0.49 -19.32 -16.68
CA ALA A 98 -0.72 -18.52 -16.67
C ALA A 98 -1.54 -18.82 -17.93
N TYR A 99 -2.83 -19.08 -17.77
CA TYR A 99 -3.71 -19.33 -18.90
C TYR A 99 -4.35 -18.03 -19.36
N ILE A 100 -3.92 -17.56 -20.53
CA ILE A 100 -4.29 -16.27 -21.10
C ILE A 100 -4.75 -16.48 -22.53
N GLN A 101 -6.06 -16.31 -22.75
CA GLN A 101 -6.63 -16.45 -24.08
C GLN A 101 -6.02 -15.43 -25.04
N GLY A 102 -5.44 -15.91 -26.14
CA GLY A 102 -4.76 -15.07 -27.14
C GLY A 102 -3.34 -14.62 -26.77
N GLY A 103 -2.79 -15.12 -25.66
CA GLY A 103 -1.43 -14.84 -25.22
C GLY A 103 -1.23 -13.51 -24.48
N LEU A 104 0.02 -13.21 -24.11
CA LEU A 104 0.37 -12.01 -23.34
C LEU A 104 1.01 -10.94 -24.23
N ALA A 105 0.22 -9.99 -24.72
CA ALA A 105 0.70 -8.93 -25.61
C ALA A 105 1.28 -7.71 -24.85
N CYS A 106 2.35 -7.92 -24.07
CA CYS A 106 3.11 -6.82 -23.44
C CYS A 106 4.60 -6.88 -23.81
N PRO A 107 5.21 -5.77 -24.29
CA PRO A 107 6.65 -5.74 -24.58
C PRO A 107 7.52 -5.77 -23.31
N GLY A 108 6.91 -5.50 -22.15
CA GLY A 108 7.57 -5.46 -20.84
C GLY A 108 6.77 -6.22 -19.78
N PRO A 109 6.97 -5.90 -18.50
CA PRO A 109 6.24 -6.55 -17.41
C PRO A 109 4.72 -6.35 -17.53
N ALA A 110 3.97 -7.35 -17.12
CA ALA A 110 2.53 -7.35 -17.02
C ALA A 110 2.08 -7.61 -15.58
N TRP A 111 0.92 -7.08 -15.23
CA TRP A 111 0.16 -7.51 -14.06
C TRP A 111 -0.87 -8.55 -14.51
N LEU A 112 -1.02 -9.60 -13.70
CA LEU A 112 -1.95 -10.70 -13.93
C LEU A 112 -2.88 -10.79 -12.72
N LEU A 113 -4.18 -10.62 -12.94
CA LEU A 113 -5.22 -10.89 -11.96
C LEU A 113 -5.81 -12.25 -12.27
N GLY A 114 -5.83 -13.15 -11.29
CA GLY A 114 -6.40 -14.47 -11.50
C GLY A 114 -6.52 -15.28 -10.23
N ARG A 115 -6.98 -16.52 -10.38
CA ARG A 115 -7.06 -17.50 -9.30
C ARG A 115 -5.92 -18.48 -9.39
N MET A 116 -5.28 -18.74 -8.25
CA MET A 116 -4.26 -19.76 -8.15
C MET A 116 -4.90 -21.16 -8.11
N GLU A 117 -4.48 -22.02 -9.02
CA GLU A 117 -4.98 -23.40 -9.18
C GLU A 117 -3.84 -24.40 -8.98
N ALA A 118 -4.11 -25.51 -8.31
CA ALA A 118 -3.15 -26.58 -8.13
C ALA A 118 -3.30 -27.63 -9.24
N ALA A 119 -2.27 -27.80 -10.06
CA ALA A 119 -2.18 -28.87 -11.04
C ALA A 119 -1.40 -30.05 -10.45
N ARG A 120 -1.98 -31.24 -10.51
CA ARG A 120 -1.36 -32.48 -10.01
C ARG A 120 -0.94 -33.35 -11.18
N GLY A 121 0.29 -33.85 -11.12
CA GLY A 121 0.86 -34.72 -12.14
C GLY A 121 1.95 -35.62 -11.57
N ARG A 122 2.83 -36.10 -12.43
CA ARG A 122 3.97 -36.96 -12.07
C ARG A 122 5.29 -36.29 -12.41
N SER A 123 6.34 -36.67 -11.70
CA SER A 123 7.71 -36.22 -11.96
C SER A 123 8.11 -36.50 -13.41
N LYS A 124 8.80 -35.53 -14.04
CA LYS A 124 9.42 -35.71 -15.37
C LYS A 124 10.72 -36.52 -15.31
N ARG A 125 11.24 -36.83 -14.11
CA ARG A 125 12.47 -37.60 -13.97
C ARG A 125 12.21 -39.06 -14.35
N PRO A 126 12.94 -39.63 -15.33
CA PRO A 126 12.75 -41.03 -15.70
C PRO A 126 12.90 -41.95 -14.47
N GLY A 127 11.89 -42.79 -14.23
CA GLY A 127 11.87 -43.74 -13.11
C GLY A 127 11.41 -43.18 -11.76
N ASP A 128 11.03 -41.90 -11.67
CA ASP A 128 10.49 -41.28 -10.45
C ASP A 128 8.95 -41.23 -10.51
N PRO A 129 8.23 -42.06 -9.73
CA PRO A 129 6.76 -42.08 -9.73
C PRO A 129 6.15 -40.98 -8.85
N SER A 130 6.96 -40.11 -8.25
CA SER A 130 6.48 -39.11 -7.29
C SER A 130 5.41 -38.22 -7.90
N ALA A 131 4.31 -38.04 -7.14
CA ALA A 131 3.30 -37.06 -7.47
C ALA A 131 3.89 -35.66 -7.32
N VAL A 132 3.73 -34.83 -8.33
CA VAL A 132 4.14 -33.42 -8.31
C VAL A 132 2.89 -32.56 -8.31
N THR A 133 2.86 -31.55 -7.44
CA THR A 133 1.83 -30.51 -7.47
C THR A 133 2.52 -29.21 -7.87
N GLU A 134 2.10 -28.62 -8.98
CA GLU A 134 2.51 -27.29 -9.39
C GLU A 134 1.35 -26.33 -9.29
N HIS A 135 1.67 -25.05 -9.13
CA HIS A 135 0.68 -23.98 -9.05
C HIS A 135 0.65 -23.24 -10.38
N GLN A 136 -0.56 -22.94 -10.85
CA GLN A 136 -0.85 -22.32 -12.13
C GLN A 136 -1.86 -21.20 -11.92
N LEU A 137 -1.92 -20.25 -12.84
CA LEU A 137 -2.80 -19.10 -12.72
C LEU A 137 -3.89 -19.14 -13.79
N ALA A 138 -5.14 -19.28 -13.36
CA ALA A 138 -6.29 -18.98 -14.22
C ALA A 138 -6.50 -17.47 -14.24
N VAL A 139 -6.15 -16.83 -15.36
CA VAL A 139 -6.16 -15.36 -15.47
C VAL A 139 -7.57 -14.86 -15.80
N ASP A 140 -8.08 -13.96 -14.95
CA ASP A 140 -9.34 -13.26 -15.14
C ASP A 140 -9.14 -11.97 -15.96
N ALA A 141 -8.03 -11.26 -15.69
CA ALA A 141 -7.67 -10.02 -16.37
C ALA A 141 -6.16 -9.80 -16.32
N TRP A 142 -5.63 -9.07 -17.29
CA TRP A 142 -4.21 -8.69 -17.31
C TRP A 142 -4.02 -7.35 -18.02
N GLY A 143 -2.84 -6.78 -17.84
CA GLY A 143 -2.43 -5.59 -18.58
C GLY A 143 -0.94 -5.29 -18.39
N CYS A 144 -0.39 -4.42 -19.24
CA CYS A 144 1.01 -4.04 -19.12
C CYS A 144 1.21 -3.14 -17.89
N VAL A 145 2.31 -3.38 -17.16
CA VAL A 145 2.74 -2.51 -16.07
C VAL A 145 3.26 -1.21 -16.68
N ARG A 146 2.58 -0.11 -16.40
CA ARG A 146 2.97 1.22 -16.86
C ARG A 146 4.00 1.88 -15.95
N TRP A 147 3.99 1.54 -14.67
CA TRP A 147 4.98 2.01 -13.69
C TRP A 147 6.08 0.96 -13.47
N THR A 148 7.05 0.92 -14.38
CA THR A 148 8.11 -0.10 -14.40
C THR A 148 9.16 0.09 -13.30
N GLU A 149 9.34 1.31 -12.80
CA GLU A 149 10.27 1.64 -11.71
C GLU A 149 9.75 1.19 -10.33
N GLY A 150 8.47 0.83 -10.23
CA GLY A 150 7.79 0.60 -8.95
C GLY A 150 8.48 -0.38 -7.99
N PRO A 151 8.83 -1.60 -8.42
CA PRO A 151 9.51 -2.57 -7.54
C PRO A 151 10.85 -2.06 -6.96
N GLU A 152 11.62 -1.31 -7.75
CA GLU A 152 12.87 -0.72 -7.29
C GLU A 152 12.61 0.39 -6.27
N LEU A 153 11.63 1.27 -6.53
CA LEU A 153 11.27 2.34 -5.60
C LEU A 153 10.72 1.80 -4.28
N LEU A 154 9.94 0.70 -4.30
CA LEU A 154 9.50 0.04 -3.06
C LEU A 154 10.67 -0.59 -2.29
N THR A 155 11.65 -1.14 -2.99
CA THR A 155 12.88 -1.64 -2.36
C THR A 155 13.67 -0.51 -1.71
N ARG A 156 13.81 0.63 -2.39
CA ARG A 156 14.44 1.85 -1.82
C ARG A 156 13.66 2.38 -0.62
N LEU A 157 12.34 2.29 -0.62
CA LEU A 157 11.50 2.73 0.51
C LEU A 157 11.82 1.96 1.80
N ALA A 158 12.10 0.67 1.66
CA ALA A 158 12.52 -0.23 2.75
C ALA A 158 14.03 -0.17 3.06
N ASP A 159 14.79 0.69 2.39
CA ASP A 159 16.20 0.89 2.71
C ASP A 159 16.33 1.61 4.07
N PRO A 160 16.98 0.99 5.08
CA PRO A 160 17.18 1.62 6.38
C PRO A 160 18.10 2.85 6.30
N ALA A 161 18.95 2.96 5.27
CA ALA A 161 19.83 4.10 5.07
C ALA A 161 19.12 5.31 4.45
N LEU A 162 17.89 5.16 3.94
CA LEU A 162 17.14 6.26 3.34
C LEU A 162 16.74 7.29 4.41
N PRO A 163 17.13 8.57 4.27
CA PRO A 163 16.71 9.62 5.19
C PRO A 163 15.18 9.80 5.22
N PRO A 164 14.60 10.20 6.37
CA PRO A 164 13.14 10.37 6.52
C PRO A 164 12.50 11.35 5.54
N VAL A 165 13.18 12.46 5.23
CA VAL A 165 12.69 13.44 4.22
C VAL A 165 12.63 12.82 2.82
N ASP A 166 13.66 12.06 2.44
CA ASP A 166 13.72 11.39 1.14
C ASP A 166 12.69 10.26 1.06
N ARG A 167 12.41 9.60 2.18
CA ARG A 167 11.35 8.58 2.28
C ARG A 167 9.97 9.19 2.06
N LEU A 168 9.71 10.35 2.64
CA LEU A 168 8.47 11.10 2.41
C LEU A 168 8.32 11.52 0.95
N ASP A 169 9.39 12.05 0.35
CA ASP A 169 9.39 12.42 -1.07
C ASP A 169 9.16 11.22 -1.98
N LEU A 170 9.68 10.04 -1.61
CA LEU A 170 9.46 8.81 -2.34
C LEU A 170 7.99 8.36 -2.25
N VAL A 171 7.38 8.41 -1.06
CA VAL A 171 5.94 8.15 -0.89
C VAL A 171 5.09 9.11 -1.70
N ASN A 172 5.43 10.39 -1.74
CA ASN A 172 4.71 11.38 -2.54
C ASN A 172 4.82 11.09 -4.04
N ARG A 173 6.02 10.70 -4.51
CA ARG A 173 6.24 10.27 -5.90
C ARG A 173 5.42 9.05 -6.25
N ILE A 174 5.41 8.02 -5.40
CA ILE A 174 4.59 6.81 -5.61
C ILE A 174 3.10 7.17 -5.66
N GLY A 175 2.63 8.01 -4.74
CA GLY A 175 1.24 8.46 -4.72
C GLY A 175 0.83 9.30 -5.95
N ALA A 176 1.79 9.98 -6.60
CA ALA A 176 1.54 10.75 -7.81
C ALA A 176 1.37 9.88 -9.07
N VAL A 177 1.90 8.65 -9.07
CA VAL A 177 1.69 7.67 -10.15
C VAL A 177 0.22 7.28 -10.29
N GLY A 178 -0.54 7.30 -9.19
CA GLY A 178 -1.98 7.05 -9.21
C GLY A 178 -2.33 5.60 -9.53
N MET A 179 -3.28 5.38 -10.45
CA MET A 179 -3.83 4.05 -10.75
C MET A 179 -2.78 3.07 -11.28
N ASP A 180 -1.75 3.56 -11.97
CA ASP A 180 -0.69 2.71 -12.51
C ASP A 180 0.19 2.08 -11.41
N ALA A 181 0.18 2.63 -10.19
CA ALA A 181 0.89 2.06 -9.04
C ALA A 181 0.12 0.94 -8.35
N VAL A 182 -1.21 0.90 -8.50
CA VAL A 182 -2.08 -0.02 -7.76
C VAL A 182 -1.69 -1.49 -7.91
N PRO A 183 -1.54 -2.08 -9.11
CA PRO A 183 -1.20 -3.50 -9.22
C PRO A 183 0.16 -3.83 -8.59
N VAL A 184 1.11 -2.89 -8.63
CA VAL A 184 2.43 -3.06 -8.00
C VAL A 184 2.32 -3.04 -6.48
N LEU A 185 1.54 -2.13 -5.92
CA LEU A 185 1.31 -2.04 -4.47
C LEU A 185 0.54 -3.24 -3.92
N ILE A 186 -0.46 -3.74 -4.66
CA ILE A 186 -1.23 -4.94 -4.28
C ILE A 186 -0.30 -6.16 -4.18
N ALA A 187 0.61 -6.32 -5.13
CA ALA A 187 1.58 -7.43 -5.13
C ALA A 187 2.52 -7.42 -3.90
N HIS A 188 2.61 -6.30 -3.15
CA HIS A 188 3.48 -6.13 -2.00
C HIS A 188 2.73 -6.02 -0.65
N LEU A 189 1.40 -6.23 -0.60
CA LEU A 189 0.62 -6.04 0.64
C LEU A 189 1.05 -6.90 1.83
N GLY A 190 1.72 -8.03 1.59
CA GLY A 190 2.28 -8.91 2.63
C GLY A 190 3.79 -8.79 2.82
N ASP A 191 4.41 -7.71 2.34
CA ASP A 191 5.85 -7.53 2.46
C ASP A 191 6.26 -7.09 3.87
N GLU A 192 6.96 -7.97 4.59
CA GLU A 192 7.38 -7.77 5.98
C GLU A 192 8.66 -6.94 6.14
N ARG A 193 9.30 -6.51 5.05
CA ARG A 193 10.51 -5.68 5.14
C ARG A 193 10.18 -4.39 5.92
N PRO A 194 10.96 -4.01 6.93
CA PRO A 194 10.65 -2.84 7.75
C PRO A 194 10.92 -1.54 7.00
N VAL A 195 9.96 -0.62 7.08
CA VAL A 195 10.08 0.78 6.65
C VAL A 195 10.15 1.65 7.90
N LEU A 196 11.21 2.43 8.02
CA LEU A 196 11.48 3.26 9.18
C LEU A 196 10.82 4.65 9.06
N TRP A 197 10.05 5.04 10.07
CA TRP A 197 9.38 6.34 10.11
C TRP A 197 9.82 7.13 11.33
N GLU A 198 10.17 8.40 11.11
CA GLU A 198 10.27 9.34 12.22
C GLU A 198 8.86 9.67 12.72
N THR A 199 8.65 9.47 14.01
CA THR A 199 7.44 9.87 14.70
C THR A 199 7.80 10.65 15.96
N LYS A 200 6.87 11.50 16.37
CA LYS A 200 6.94 12.17 17.66
C LYS A 200 6.37 11.23 18.71
N LEU A 201 7.24 10.53 19.44
CA LEU A 201 6.81 9.66 20.53
C LEU A 201 6.33 10.54 21.69
N ARG A 202 5.06 10.36 22.07
CA ARG A 202 4.60 10.82 23.38
C ARG A 202 5.10 9.83 24.41
N GLU A 203 5.79 10.30 25.44
CA GLU A 203 6.05 9.50 26.64
C GLU A 203 4.72 9.18 27.31
N TYR A 204 4.10 8.06 26.93
CA TYR A 204 2.93 7.54 27.64
C TYR A 204 3.43 6.77 28.86
N GLY A 205 3.48 7.48 29.99
CA GLY A 205 3.88 6.93 31.29
C GLY A 205 3.07 7.46 32.48
N GLN A 206 1.89 8.06 32.27
CA GLN A 206 1.05 8.48 33.39
C GLN A 206 0.01 7.41 33.71
N ALA A 207 0.23 6.70 34.82
CA ALA A 207 -0.79 5.86 35.44
C ALA A 207 -2.05 6.69 35.74
N PRO A 208 -3.25 6.08 35.73
CA PRO A 208 -4.48 6.76 36.10
C PRO A 208 -4.33 7.41 37.48
N GLY A 209 -4.46 8.74 37.56
CA GLY A 209 -4.36 9.50 38.82
C GLY A 209 -3.10 10.37 38.97
N THR A 210 -2.17 10.35 38.02
CA THR A 210 -1.02 11.27 38.04
C THR A 210 -1.47 12.69 37.64
N PRO A 211 -1.20 13.75 38.42
CA PRO A 211 -1.55 15.10 38.02
C PRO A 211 -0.90 15.47 36.67
N CYS A 212 -1.64 16.18 35.83
CA CYS A 212 -1.09 16.69 34.57
C CYS A 212 0.15 17.54 34.87
N PRO A 213 1.31 17.28 34.23
CA PRO A 213 2.47 18.12 34.38
C PRO A 213 2.15 19.52 33.83
N ALA A 214 2.65 20.56 34.49
CA ALA A 214 2.38 21.96 34.18
C ALA A 214 2.86 22.40 32.78
N ALA A 215 3.71 21.60 32.15
CA ALA A 215 4.04 21.66 30.74
C ALA A 215 4.14 20.21 30.22
N ALA A 216 3.46 19.90 29.12
CA ALA A 216 3.74 18.66 28.40
C ALA A 216 5.20 18.73 27.93
N SER A 217 6.02 17.73 28.30
CA SER A 217 7.36 17.58 27.76
C SER A 217 7.28 17.59 26.23
N ASP A 218 8.20 18.28 25.57
CA ASP A 218 8.28 18.22 24.12
C ASP A 218 8.43 16.76 23.69
N PRO A 219 7.63 16.29 22.71
CA PRO A 219 7.70 14.91 22.28
C PRO A 219 9.07 14.60 21.70
N VAL A 220 9.68 13.51 22.16
CA VAL A 220 10.97 13.04 21.68
C VAL A 220 10.78 12.42 20.29
N ALA A 221 11.62 12.82 19.32
CA ALA A 221 11.64 12.17 18.01
C ALA A 221 12.15 10.73 18.18
N GLY A 222 11.37 9.77 17.70
CA GLY A 222 11.74 8.36 17.70
C GLY A 222 11.44 7.71 16.35
N THR A 223 12.14 6.61 16.07
CA THR A 223 11.93 5.85 14.84
C THR A 223 11.02 4.66 15.13
N VAL A 224 9.95 4.50 14.35
CA VAL A 224 9.08 3.33 14.38
C VAL A 224 9.24 2.56 13.07
N ALA A 225 9.39 1.25 13.17
CA ALA A 225 9.37 0.36 12.02
C ALA A 225 7.93 -0.09 11.74
N GLN A 226 7.50 -0.04 10.48
CA GLN A 226 6.27 -0.67 10.01
C GLN A 226 6.55 -1.55 8.79
N PRO A 227 5.81 -2.64 8.56
CA PRO A 227 5.98 -3.46 7.35
C PRO A 227 5.78 -2.64 6.06
N LEU A 228 6.56 -2.97 5.02
CA LEU A 228 6.40 -2.39 3.69
C LEU A 228 5.00 -2.66 3.14
N GLY A 229 4.43 -3.83 3.39
CA GLY A 229 3.05 -4.16 3.01
C GLY A 229 2.01 -3.24 3.64
N GLN A 230 2.18 -2.90 4.92
CA GLN A 230 1.33 -1.90 5.58
C GLN A 230 1.51 -0.50 4.97
N THR A 231 2.72 -0.16 4.55
CA THR A 231 3.02 1.09 3.83
C THR A 231 2.35 1.12 2.45
N CYS A 232 2.39 0.00 1.73
CA CYS A 232 1.72 -0.16 0.43
C CYS A 232 0.20 -0.03 0.58
N GLU A 233 -0.38 -0.62 1.62
CA GLU A 233 -1.80 -0.49 1.91
C GLU A 233 -2.19 0.98 2.17
N ASN A 234 -1.40 1.69 2.99
CA ASN A 234 -1.62 3.12 3.24
C ASN A 234 -1.53 3.95 1.95
N LEU A 235 -0.57 3.64 1.07
CA LEU A 235 -0.42 4.27 -0.24
C LEU A 235 -1.63 4.01 -1.14
N LEU A 236 -2.16 2.79 -1.16
CA LEU A 236 -3.36 2.45 -1.91
C LEU A 236 -4.54 3.33 -1.48
N TYR A 237 -4.79 3.46 -0.17
CA TYR A 237 -5.82 4.38 0.33
C TYR A 237 -5.52 5.84 -0.04
N ALA A 238 -4.27 6.28 0.07
CA ALA A 238 -3.88 7.65 -0.30
C ALA A 238 -4.09 7.96 -1.79
N ILE A 239 -3.98 6.95 -2.65
CA ILE A 239 -4.27 7.06 -4.09
C ILE A 239 -5.78 7.19 -4.31
N ILE A 240 -6.57 6.22 -3.82
CA ILE A 240 -8.00 6.12 -4.17
C ILE A 240 -8.91 7.06 -3.38
N THR A 241 -8.46 7.57 -2.24
CA THR A 241 -9.27 8.50 -1.43
C THR A 241 -9.47 9.82 -2.18
N PRO A 242 -10.72 10.32 -2.30
CA PRO A 242 -11.02 11.63 -2.89
C PRO A 242 -10.25 12.77 -2.20
N ARG A 243 -9.43 13.49 -2.96
CA ARG A 243 -8.70 14.66 -2.43
C ARG A 243 -9.60 15.89 -2.45
N GLY A 244 -9.62 16.62 -1.32
CA GLY A 244 -10.36 17.88 -1.20
C GLY A 244 -11.88 17.75 -1.16
N TYR A 245 -12.42 16.53 -1.14
CA TYR A 245 -13.85 16.31 -0.92
C TYR A 245 -14.20 16.53 0.55
N ARG A 246 -15.20 17.37 0.81
CA ARG A 246 -15.82 17.54 2.14
C ARG A 246 -17.25 17.04 2.06
N SER A 247 -17.61 16.14 2.98
CA SER A 247 -18.96 15.61 3.04
C SER A 247 -19.92 16.66 3.59
N PRO A 248 -21.14 16.81 3.05
CA PRO A 248 -22.13 17.72 3.63
C PRO A 248 -22.56 17.30 5.05
N PHE A 249 -22.31 16.07 5.46
CA PHE A 249 -22.67 15.54 6.78
C PHE A 249 -21.59 15.75 7.85
N GLU A 250 -20.40 16.26 7.47
CA GLU A 250 -19.27 16.45 8.39
C GLU A 250 -19.58 17.42 9.54
N ALA A 251 -20.32 18.51 9.27
CA ALA A 251 -20.54 19.58 10.25
C ALA A 251 -21.40 19.19 11.46
N GLY A 252 -22.18 18.11 11.37
CA GLY A 252 -23.05 17.63 12.46
C GLY A 252 -22.48 16.42 13.20
N ALA A 253 -21.44 15.79 12.66
CA ALA A 253 -20.88 14.54 13.16
C ALA A 253 -19.67 14.81 14.05
N HIS A 254 -19.56 14.05 15.14
CA HIS A 254 -18.46 14.17 16.10
C HIS A 254 -17.81 12.80 16.31
N PRO A 255 -17.30 12.18 15.24
CA PRO A 255 -16.69 10.87 15.38
C PRO A 255 -15.48 10.97 16.30
N PRO A 256 -15.24 9.96 17.17
CA PRO A 256 -13.97 9.85 17.85
C PRO A 256 -12.86 9.86 16.78
N ARG A 257 -11.76 10.60 17.01
CA ARG A 257 -10.64 10.76 16.05
C ARG A 257 -9.87 9.46 15.88
N VAL A 258 -10.52 8.42 15.37
CA VAL A 258 -10.01 7.06 15.36
C VAL A 258 -10.44 6.39 14.07
N GLY A 259 -9.58 6.47 13.04
CA GLY A 259 -9.62 5.51 11.93
C GLY A 259 -9.75 6.09 10.53
N ARG A 260 -9.63 5.17 9.56
CA ARG A 260 -9.86 5.39 8.13
C ARG A 260 -11.38 5.55 7.90
N MET A 261 -11.77 6.35 6.90
CA MET A 261 -13.19 6.52 6.55
C MET A 261 -13.79 5.24 5.95
N PHE A 262 -12.96 4.47 5.27
CA PHE A 262 -13.35 3.21 4.67
C PHE A 262 -12.18 2.24 4.59
N ARG A 263 -12.49 0.95 4.52
CA ARG A 263 -11.54 -0.11 4.21
C ARG A 263 -11.97 -0.88 2.96
N VAL A 264 -11.02 -1.28 2.13
CA VAL A 264 -11.23 -2.21 1.04
C VAL A 264 -11.12 -3.63 1.61
N ALA A 265 -12.17 -4.44 1.41
CA ALA A 265 -12.22 -5.80 1.97
C ALA A 265 -11.18 -6.73 1.34
N ASP A 266 -10.99 -6.62 0.02
CA ASP A 266 -10.08 -7.43 -0.78
C ASP A 266 -9.55 -6.57 -1.95
N TRP A 267 -8.25 -6.29 -1.91
CA TRP A 267 -7.60 -5.43 -2.89
C TRP A 267 -7.51 -6.06 -4.29
N PRO A 268 -7.09 -7.34 -4.47
CA PRO A 268 -7.17 -8.03 -5.75
C PRO A 268 -8.57 -7.98 -6.39
N ALA A 269 -9.62 -8.28 -5.64
CA ALA A 269 -10.99 -8.25 -6.14
C ALA A 269 -11.43 -6.81 -6.50
N TRP A 270 -11.05 -5.84 -5.66
CA TRP A 270 -11.28 -4.42 -5.95
C TRP A 270 -10.61 -3.98 -7.25
N TRP A 271 -9.36 -4.38 -7.47
CA TRP A 271 -8.64 -4.09 -8.72
C TRP A 271 -9.35 -4.72 -9.92
N GLY A 272 -9.81 -5.96 -9.80
CA GLY A 272 -10.58 -6.63 -10.86
C GLY A 272 -11.78 -5.83 -11.35
N ARG A 273 -12.48 -5.13 -10.46
CA ARG A 273 -13.63 -4.29 -10.82
C ARG A 273 -13.28 -2.88 -11.29
N ASN A 274 -12.08 -2.37 -10.96
CA ASN A 274 -11.75 -0.95 -11.15
C ASN A 274 -10.55 -0.69 -12.07
N HIS A 275 -9.80 -1.71 -12.51
CA HIS A 275 -8.58 -1.54 -13.31
C HIS A 275 -8.79 -0.78 -14.62
N ALA A 276 -10.00 -0.87 -15.21
CA ALA A 276 -10.36 -0.17 -16.44
C ALA A 276 -10.91 1.25 -16.21
N ARG A 277 -11.11 1.68 -14.96
CA ARG A 277 -11.69 2.98 -14.61
C ARG A 277 -10.59 4.04 -14.43
N THR A 278 -10.94 5.30 -14.67
CA THR A 278 -10.03 6.41 -14.34
C THR A 278 -9.94 6.62 -12.83
N LEU A 279 -8.86 7.25 -12.37
CA LEU A 279 -8.71 7.60 -10.95
C LEU A 279 -9.83 8.52 -10.45
N ASP A 280 -10.28 9.44 -11.30
CA ASP A 280 -11.35 10.38 -10.95
C ASP A 280 -12.70 9.67 -10.83
N ASP A 281 -13.00 8.70 -11.70
CA ASP A 281 -14.21 7.87 -11.60
C ASP A 281 -14.21 7.01 -10.33
N VAL A 282 -13.05 6.44 -9.98
CA VAL A 282 -12.86 5.68 -8.73
C VAL A 282 -13.13 6.59 -7.54
N ARG A 283 -12.50 7.77 -7.49
CA ARG A 283 -12.69 8.75 -6.41
C ARG A 283 -14.14 9.22 -6.33
N ALA A 284 -14.77 9.54 -7.46
CA ALA A 284 -16.17 9.94 -7.50
C ALA A 284 -17.09 8.86 -6.90
N ALA A 285 -16.85 7.58 -7.23
CA ALA A 285 -17.61 6.45 -6.70
C ALA A 285 -17.39 6.20 -5.20
N LEU A 286 -16.30 6.71 -4.61
CA LEU A 286 -16.02 6.60 -3.17
C LEU A 286 -16.63 7.73 -2.34
N ARG A 287 -17.09 8.84 -2.95
CA ARG A 287 -17.73 9.94 -2.20
C ARG A 287 -18.96 9.48 -1.39
N PRO A 288 -19.89 8.66 -1.91
CA PRO A 288 -21.00 8.13 -1.13
C PRO A 288 -20.59 7.20 0.02
N VAL A 289 -19.39 6.61 -0.05
CA VAL A 289 -18.82 5.82 1.05
C VAL A 289 -18.40 6.75 2.18
N ILE A 290 -17.72 7.86 1.84
CA ILE A 290 -17.33 8.89 2.81
C ILE A 290 -18.56 9.54 3.43
N ASP A 291 -19.60 9.81 2.66
CA ASP A 291 -20.84 10.37 3.21
C ASP A 291 -21.48 9.44 4.24
N ARG A 292 -21.50 8.13 3.96
CA ARG A 292 -22.01 7.13 4.91
C ARG A 292 -21.19 7.07 6.20
N TYR A 293 -19.87 7.20 6.13
CA TYR A 293 -19.00 7.30 7.31
C TYR A 293 -19.43 8.46 8.24
N TRP A 294 -19.73 9.63 7.66
CA TRP A 294 -20.18 10.77 8.45
C TRP A 294 -21.61 10.60 8.96
N GLN A 295 -22.52 10.05 8.15
CA GLN A 295 -23.90 9.76 8.54
C GLN A 295 -23.99 8.73 9.68
N SER A 296 -23.05 7.77 9.73
CA SER A 296 -22.95 6.76 10.79
C SER A 296 -22.18 7.26 12.02
N ASN A 297 -21.87 8.56 12.09
CA ASN A 297 -21.08 9.16 13.16
C ASN A 297 -19.69 8.50 13.35
N GLY A 298 -19.05 8.14 12.24
CA GLY A 298 -17.67 7.66 12.21
C GLY A 298 -17.50 6.15 12.10
N GLU A 299 -18.55 5.39 11.78
CA GLU A 299 -18.39 3.96 11.54
C GLU A 299 -17.61 3.74 10.23
N GLU A 300 -16.50 3.00 10.30
CA GLU A 300 -15.69 2.66 9.13
C GLU A 300 -16.51 1.88 8.10
N GLN A 301 -16.51 2.35 6.86
CA GLN A 301 -17.28 1.72 5.79
C GLN A 301 -16.45 0.66 5.05
N VAL A 302 -17.02 -0.52 4.84
CA VAL A 302 -16.34 -1.59 4.08
C VAL A 302 -16.72 -1.50 2.60
N VAL A 303 -15.73 -1.27 1.75
CA VAL A 303 -15.83 -1.31 0.28
C VAL A 303 -15.54 -2.74 -0.17
N ARG A 304 -16.52 -3.36 -0.81
CA ARG A 304 -16.43 -4.75 -1.29
C ARG A 304 -16.13 -4.84 -2.76
#